data_AF-M1YVD9-F1
#
_entry.id   AF-M1YVD9-F1
#
_cell.length_a   1.000
_cell.length_b   1.000
_cell.length_c   1.000
_cell.angle_alpha   90.00
_cell.angle_beta   90.00
_cell.angle_gamma   90.00
#
_symmetry.space_group_name_H-M   'P 1'
#
loop_
_entity.id
_entity.type
_entity.pdbx_description
1 polymer ?
#
loop_
_entity_poly.entity_id
_entity_poly.type
_entity_poly.pdbx_seq_one_letter_code
_entity_poly.pdbx_strand_id
1 'polypeptide(L)'
;MSHSEDPERDYEKLSKAITEAVLSSEKVKKIVAEIQKREDICPQSFMVLVLKLQTLTEGFDVEVEEGSEKPKKKPRRSKKKAADTSQFIDGQPLSQKEIEFEEFVSENFDTEEWLKKNGLIF
;
A
#
# COMPACT_ATOMS: atom_id res chain seq x y z
N MET A 1 -9.99 28.42 -14.31
CA MET A 1 -8.66 27.82 -14.11
C MET A 1 -8.85 26.65 -13.15
N SER A 2 -8.95 25.44 -13.69
CA SER A 2 -9.12 24.20 -12.92
C SER A 2 -7.76 23.77 -12.40
N HIS A 3 -7.52 23.94 -11.11
CA HIS A 3 -6.44 23.22 -10.43
C HIS A 3 -6.80 21.74 -10.48
N SER A 4 -6.26 21.01 -11.46
CA SER A 4 -6.15 19.56 -11.40
C SER A 4 -5.39 19.25 -10.12
N GLU A 5 -6.04 18.57 -9.17
CA GLU A 5 -5.36 18.04 -8.00
C GLU A 5 -4.30 17.07 -8.52
N ASP A 6 -3.05 17.47 -8.32
CA ASP A 6 -1.89 16.73 -8.76
C ASP A 6 -1.88 15.37 -8.06
N PRO A 7 -2.00 14.24 -8.80
CA PRO A 7 -2.06 12.90 -8.19
C PRO A 7 -0.88 12.65 -7.26
N GLU A 8 0.28 13.24 -7.57
CA GLU A 8 1.50 13.17 -6.76
C GLU A 8 1.27 13.69 -5.33
N ARG A 9 0.48 14.75 -5.19
CA ARG A 9 0.14 15.35 -3.90
C ARG A 9 -0.79 14.48 -3.06
N ASP A 10 -1.63 13.65 -3.68
CA ASP A 10 -2.50 12.73 -2.97
C ASP A 10 -1.75 11.48 -2.50
N TYR A 11 -0.81 10.98 -3.30
CA TYR A 11 0.12 9.94 -2.88
C TYR A 11 1.01 10.40 -1.72
N GLU A 12 1.51 11.65 -1.74
CA GLU A 12 2.29 12.22 -0.65
C GLU A 12 1.49 12.27 0.66
N LYS A 13 0.21 12.71 0.60
CA LYS A 13 -0.68 12.72 1.77
C LYS A 13 -0.92 11.31 2.32
N LEU A 14 -1.13 10.34 1.44
CA LEU A 14 -1.34 8.94 1.82
C LEU A 14 -0.09 8.37 2.51
N SER A 15 1.09 8.58 1.92
CA SER A 15 2.37 8.16 2.48
C SER A 15 2.60 8.72 3.88
N LYS A 16 2.34 10.03 4.06
CA LYS A 16 2.43 10.69 5.35
C LYS A 16 1.46 10.11 6.38
N ALA A 17 0.21 9.85 5.98
CA ALA A 17 -0.79 9.28 6.87
C ALA A 17 -0.45 7.84 7.30
N ILE A 18 0.05 7.01 6.38
CA ILE A 18 0.52 5.65 6.68
C ILE A 18 1.72 5.71 7.64
N THR A 19 2.71 6.53 7.33
CA THR A 19 3.91 6.69 8.17
C THR A 19 3.54 7.16 9.57
N GLU A 20 2.67 8.16 9.69
CA GLU A 20 2.20 8.66 10.98
C GLU A 20 1.43 7.58 11.76
N ALA A 21 0.55 6.82 11.10
CA ALA A 21 -0.21 5.74 11.73
C ALA A 21 0.71 4.60 12.24
N VAL A 22 1.73 4.25 11.48
CA VAL A 22 2.72 3.23 11.86
C VAL A 22 3.58 3.71 13.03
N LEU A 23 4.13 4.93 12.95
CA LEU A 23 5.01 5.49 13.98
C LEU A 23 4.27 5.83 15.27
N SER A 24 2.97 6.16 15.21
CA SER A 24 2.15 6.48 16.39
C SER A 24 1.55 5.25 17.07
N SER A 25 1.50 4.09 16.39
CA SER A 25 0.90 2.87 16.93
C SER A 25 1.74 2.28 18.07
N GLU A 26 1.16 2.26 19.28
CA GLU A 26 1.78 1.66 20.47
C GLU A 26 2.08 0.16 20.28
N LYS A 27 1.22 -0.54 19.52
CA LYS A 27 1.46 -1.94 19.17
C LYS A 27 2.72 -2.08 18.32
N VAL A 28 2.90 -1.23 17.31
CA VAL A 28 4.08 -1.24 16.44
C VAL A 28 5.33 -0.87 17.24
N LYS A 29 5.29 0.20 18.04
CA LYS A 29 6.41 0.61 18.90
C LYS A 29 6.86 -0.49 19.85
N LYS A 30 5.92 -1.20 20.48
CA LYS A 30 6.23 -2.31 21.39
C LYS A 30 6.94 -3.46 20.68
N ILE A 31 6.47 -3.85 19.49
CA ILE A 31 7.09 -4.91 18.69
C ILE A 31 8.50 -4.48 18.24
N VAL A 32 8.66 -3.24 17.78
CA VAL A 32 9.98 -2.69 17.39
C VAL A 32 10.94 -2.68 18.58
N ALA A 33 10.49 -2.25 19.76
CA ALA A 33 11.30 -2.26 20.98
C ALA A 33 11.68 -3.68 21.44
N GLU A 34 10.77 -4.65 21.29
CA GLU A 34 11.07 -6.06 21.56
C GLU A 34 12.07 -6.66 20.57
N ILE A 35 12.01 -6.26 19.30
CA ILE A 35 12.99 -6.64 18.27
C ILE A 35 14.35 -6.00 18.59
N GLN A 36 14.40 -4.70 18.92
CA GLN A 36 15.64 -4.01 19.27
C GLN A 36 16.34 -4.57 20.52
N LYS A 37 15.58 -5.12 21.47
CA LYS A 37 16.13 -5.79 22.67
C LYS A 37 16.73 -7.16 22.36
N ARG A 38 16.31 -7.79 21.27
CA ARG A 38 16.92 -9.02 20.77
C ARG A 38 18.05 -8.56 19.85
N GLU A 39 19.27 -8.54 20.38
CA GLU A 39 20.49 -8.19 19.59
C GLU A 39 20.68 -9.11 18.36
N ASP A 40 19.85 -10.15 18.22
CA ASP A 40 19.70 -10.97 17.03
C ASP A 40 18.92 -10.23 15.94
N ILE A 41 19.60 -9.37 15.20
CA ILE A 41 19.11 -8.90 13.89
C ILE A 41 18.99 -10.14 13.01
N CYS A 42 17.76 -10.64 12.81
CA CYS A 42 17.51 -11.68 11.82
C CYS A 42 17.73 -11.07 10.43
N PRO A 43 18.85 -11.40 9.73
CA PRO A 43 19.23 -10.70 8.50
C PRO A 43 18.18 -10.86 7.40
N GLN A 44 17.46 -11.99 7.41
CA GLN A 44 16.35 -12.26 6.49
C GLN A 44 15.18 -11.30 6.72
N SER A 45 14.73 -11.13 7.97
CA SER A 45 13.63 -10.20 8.29
C SER A 45 14.03 -8.75 8.06
N PHE A 46 15.28 -8.39 8.34
CA PHE A 46 15.78 -7.05 8.08
C PHE A 46 15.88 -6.77 6.57
N MET A 47 16.34 -7.73 5.77
CA MET A 47 16.35 -7.64 4.32
C MET A 47 14.93 -7.51 3.74
N VAL A 48 13.95 -8.24 4.25
CA VAL A 48 12.54 -8.08 3.85
C VAL A 48 12.01 -6.68 4.20
N LEU A 49 12.38 -6.12 5.34
CA LEU A 49 12.02 -4.76 5.72
C LEU A 49 12.68 -3.72 4.80
N VAL A 50 13.97 -3.89 4.51
CA VAL A 50 14.72 -3.03 3.57
C VAL A 50 14.13 -3.10 2.17
N LEU A 51 13.81 -4.29 1.66
CA LEU A 51 13.17 -4.47 0.36
C LEU A 51 11.78 -3.83 0.31
N LYS A 52 10.99 -3.94 1.38
CA LYS A 52 9.68 -3.28 1.46
C LYS A 52 9.81 -1.77 1.51
N LEU A 53 10.79 -1.23 2.24
CA LEU A 53 11.09 0.20 2.27
C LEU A 53 11.60 0.67 0.91
N GLN A 54 12.51 -0.07 0.27
CA GLN A 54 13.01 0.19 -1.08
C GLN A 54 11.88 0.18 -2.11
N THR A 55 10.99 -0.81 -2.08
CA THR A 55 9.83 -0.87 -2.99
C THR A 55 8.89 0.32 -2.76
N LEU A 56 8.72 0.75 -1.50
CA LEU A 56 7.93 1.94 -1.15
C LEU A 56 8.61 3.24 -1.61
N THR A 57 9.95 3.28 -1.68
CA THR A 57 10.71 4.43 -2.16
C THR A 57 10.99 4.41 -3.67
N GLU A 58 11.06 3.26 -4.33
CA GLU A 58 11.30 3.13 -5.77
C GLU A 58 10.08 3.56 -6.59
N GLY A 59 8.88 3.56 -5.99
CA GLY A 59 7.70 4.22 -6.53
C GLY A 59 7.70 5.75 -6.37
N PHE A 60 8.75 6.33 -5.77
CA PHE A 60 8.86 7.73 -5.40
C PHE A 60 10.26 8.25 -5.77
N ASP A 61 10.38 8.93 -6.92
CA ASP A 61 11.59 9.70 -7.25
C ASP A 61 11.59 10.99 -6.39
N VAL A 62 11.75 10.83 -5.08
CA VAL A 62 11.77 11.94 -4.12
C VAL A 62 13.21 12.42 -4.02
N GLU A 63 13.54 13.42 -4.82
CA GLU A 63 14.59 14.37 -4.48
C GLU A 63 14.21 15.01 -3.14
N VAL A 64 14.85 14.57 -2.06
CA VAL A 64 14.71 15.19 -0.74
C VAL A 64 15.43 16.55 -0.78
N GLU A 65 14.73 17.58 -1.24
CA GLU A 65 15.09 18.97 -0.93
C GLU A 65 14.68 19.25 0.52
N GLU A 66 15.68 19.39 1.39
CA GLU A 66 15.50 19.86 2.77
C GLU A 66 14.96 21.31 2.76
N GLY A 67 13.64 21.45 2.77
CA GLY A 67 12.97 22.75 2.79
C GLY A 67 11.91 22.85 3.89
N SER A 68 12.28 23.48 4.99
CA SER A 68 11.40 23.87 6.10
C SER A 68 10.13 24.61 5.64
N GLU A 69 8.94 24.28 6.18
CA GLU A 69 7.96 25.27 6.68
C GLU A 69 6.68 24.65 7.32
N LYS A 70 6.09 25.44 8.24
CA LYS A 70 5.15 25.10 9.32
C LYS A 70 3.70 24.83 8.86
N PRO A 71 2.85 24.13 9.65
CA PRO A 71 1.53 23.66 9.19
C PRO A 71 0.40 24.69 9.39
N LYS A 72 -0.49 24.84 8.40
CA LYS A 72 -1.79 25.53 8.54
C LYS A 72 -2.96 24.58 8.30
N LYS A 73 -3.83 24.46 9.32
CA LYS A 73 -5.07 23.67 9.38
C LYS A 73 -6.17 24.28 8.49
N LYS A 74 -6.94 23.47 7.75
CA LYS A 74 -8.25 23.83 7.17
C LYS A 74 -9.24 22.64 7.15
N PRO A 75 -10.57 22.90 7.15
CA PRO A 75 -11.56 22.08 7.86
C PRO A 75 -12.26 21.02 6.99
N ARG A 76 -12.78 20.00 7.69
CA ARG A 76 -13.55 18.85 7.18
C ARG A 76 -14.84 19.27 6.45
N ARG A 77 -15.05 18.72 5.25
CA ARG A 77 -16.38 18.54 4.65
C ARG A 77 -16.54 17.08 4.24
N SER A 78 -17.32 16.35 5.03
CA SER A 78 -17.76 14.98 4.73
C SER A 78 -18.87 15.00 3.68
N LYS A 79 -18.54 14.56 2.46
CA LYS A 79 -19.51 13.94 1.55
C LYS A 79 -19.03 12.51 1.31
N LYS A 80 -19.76 11.54 1.84
CA LYS A 80 -19.60 10.12 1.48
C LYS A 80 -19.89 10.01 -0.02
N LYS A 81 -18.85 9.98 -0.85
CA LYS A 81 -18.95 9.35 -2.16
C LYS A 81 -18.96 7.84 -1.90
N ALA A 82 -19.89 7.12 -2.52
CA ALA A 82 -19.79 5.67 -2.61
C ALA A 82 -18.38 5.33 -3.06
N ALA A 83 -17.72 4.40 -2.37
CA ALA A 83 -16.36 3.99 -2.70
C ALA A 83 -16.37 3.55 -4.17
N ASP A 84 -15.75 4.35 -5.02
CA ASP A 84 -15.50 4.01 -6.41
C ASP A 84 -14.44 2.91 -6.37
N THR A 85 -14.86 1.65 -6.35
CA THR A 85 -13.99 0.48 -6.45
C THR A 85 -13.64 0.26 -7.92
N SER A 86 -13.15 1.30 -8.58
CA SER A 86 -12.63 1.19 -9.94
C SER A 86 -11.34 0.36 -9.85
N GLN A 87 -11.43 -0.90 -10.28
CA GLN A 87 -10.31 -1.82 -10.34
C GLN A 87 -9.60 -1.63 -11.68
N PHE A 88 -8.26 -1.72 -11.67
CA PHE A 88 -7.43 -1.51 -12.86
C PHE A 88 -6.47 -2.69 -13.03
N ILE A 89 -6.37 -3.20 -14.27
CA ILE A 89 -5.36 -4.18 -14.68
C ILE A 89 -4.59 -3.58 -15.87
N ASP A 90 -3.26 -3.63 -15.84
CA ASP A 90 -2.37 -3.04 -16.85
C ASP A 90 -2.64 -1.56 -17.15
N GLY A 91 -3.15 -0.82 -16.15
CA GLY A 91 -3.50 0.60 -16.27
C GLY A 91 -4.83 0.88 -17.00
N GLN A 92 -5.60 -0.15 -17.37
CA GLN A 92 -6.95 -0.01 -17.92
C GLN A 92 -8.01 -0.28 -16.85
N PRO A 93 -9.12 0.49 -16.81
CA PRO A 93 -10.22 0.22 -15.88
C PRO A 93 -10.94 -1.06 -16.27
N LEU A 94 -11.25 -1.91 -15.29
CA LEU A 94 -12.05 -3.11 -15.50
C LEU A 94 -13.51 -2.74 -15.79
N SER A 95 -14.08 -3.44 -16.75
CA SER A 95 -15.51 -3.41 -16.98
C SER A 95 -16.26 -4.17 -15.88
N GLN A 96 -17.52 -3.83 -15.67
CA GLN A 96 -18.38 -4.50 -14.68
C GLN A 96 -18.42 -6.03 -14.87
N LYS A 97 -18.37 -6.50 -16.12
CA LYS A 97 -18.37 -7.93 -16.44
C LYS A 97 -17.07 -8.63 -16.06
N GLU A 98 -15.94 -7.94 -16.17
CA GLU A 98 -14.63 -8.48 -15.77
C GLU A 98 -14.54 -8.59 -14.25
N ILE A 99 -15.07 -7.60 -13.52
CA ILE A 99 -15.16 -7.64 -12.05
C ILE A 99 -16.02 -8.83 -11.61
N GLU A 100 -17.22 -8.98 -12.17
CA GLU A 100 -18.12 -10.10 -11.86
C GLU A 100 -17.50 -11.46 -12.20
N PHE A 101 -16.73 -11.53 -13.29
CA PHE A 101 -16.02 -12.74 -13.69
C PHE A 101 -14.88 -13.07 -12.73
N GLU A 102 -14.10 -12.08 -12.30
CA GLU A 102 -13.03 -12.26 -11.32
C GLU A 102 -13.58 -12.77 -9.99
N GLU A 103 -14.67 -12.16 -9.49
CA GLU A 103 -15.35 -12.61 -8.28
C GLU A 103 -15.80 -14.07 -8.42
N PHE A 104 -16.46 -14.42 -9.54
CA PHE A 104 -16.88 -15.79 -9.82
C PHE A 104 -15.70 -16.78 -9.85
N VAL A 105 -14.61 -16.43 -10.53
CA VAL A 105 -13.41 -17.29 -10.60
C VAL A 105 -12.79 -17.43 -9.22
N SER A 106 -12.70 -16.35 -8.43
CA SER A 106 -12.12 -16.39 -7.09
C SER A 106 -12.84 -17.34 -6.14
N GLU A 107 -14.17 -17.46 -6.27
CA GLU A 107 -14.98 -18.37 -5.46
C GLU A 107 -14.91 -19.82 -5.92
N ASN A 108 -14.78 -20.05 -7.24
CA ASN A 108 -14.93 -21.38 -7.83
C ASN A 108 -13.60 -22.03 -8.26
N PHE A 109 -12.50 -21.29 -8.27
CA PHE A 109 -11.20 -21.79 -8.72
C PHE A 109 -10.45 -22.51 -7.61
N ASP A 110 -10.40 -23.84 -7.68
CA ASP A 110 -9.52 -24.63 -6.84
C ASP A 110 -8.08 -24.53 -7.35
N THR A 111 -7.30 -23.71 -6.65
CA THR A 111 -5.89 -23.49 -6.97
C THR A 111 -5.07 -24.77 -6.80
N GLU A 112 -5.37 -25.59 -5.80
CA GLU A 112 -4.59 -26.79 -5.51
C GLU A 112 -4.83 -27.88 -6.56
N GLU A 113 -6.09 -28.11 -6.94
CA GLU A 113 -6.44 -29.04 -8.01
C GLU A 113 -5.84 -28.61 -9.35
N TRP A 114 -5.94 -27.30 -9.67
CA TRP A 114 -5.36 -26.77 -10.90
C TRP A 114 -3.84 -26.92 -10.94
N LEU A 115 -3.14 -26.62 -9.84
CA LEU A 115 -1.68 -26.76 -9.76
C LEU A 115 -1.25 -28.23 -9.87
N LYS A 116 -1.98 -29.16 -9.22
CA LYS A 116 -1.74 -30.61 -9.32
C LYS A 116 -1.91 -31.13 -10.74
N LYS A 117 -3.01 -30.75 -11.40
CA LYS A 117 -3.30 -31.13 -12.78
C LYS A 117 -2.21 -30.67 -13.76
N ASN A 118 -1.59 -29.52 -13.49
CA ASN A 118 -0.53 -28.97 -14.32
C ASN A 118 0.88 -29.40 -13.86
N GLY A 119 1.00 -30.28 -12.87
CA GLY A 119 2.29 -30.80 -12.39
C GLY A 119 3.19 -29.74 -11.73
N LEU A 120 2.61 -28.64 -11.25
CA LEU A 120 3.33 -27.58 -10.55
C LEU A 120 3.52 -27.90 -9.06
N ILE A 121 2.62 -28.71 -8.51
CA ILE A 121 2.71 -29.32 -7.19
C ILE A 121 2.32 -30.80 -7.29
N PHE A 122 2.77 -31.63 -6.35
CA PHE A 122 2.59 -33.09 -6.34
C PHE A 122 1.58 -33.53 -5.28
#